data_AF-A0A845ZYN9-F1
#
_entry.id   AF-A0A845ZYN9-F1
#
_cell.length_a   1.000
_cell.length_b   1.000
_cell.length_c   1.000
_cell.angle_alpha   90.00
_cell.angle_beta   90.00
_cell.angle_gamma   90.00
#
_symmetry.space_group_name_H-M   'P 1'
#
loop_
_entity.id
_entity.type
_entity.pdbx_description
1 polymer ?
#
loop_
_entity_poly.entity_id
_entity_poly.type
_entity_poly.pdbx_seq_one_letter_code
_entity_poly.pdbx_strand_id
1 'polypeptide(L)'
;NAMEGDREMCLSAGMDDYISKPIQVPELVRALSQCPHYRQPSNPVVADQAVDFSVLQSLIDSIGERGAECLLGLIEIYLKDTPRLVQNMAQAISEEEPKAMEIAAHTLKSSSATLGGINLSKLCHELESLGRSETITGAAEIFAQLESEYQQLRVGLTKSAKKIEEQSLSPVL
;
A
#
# COMPACT_ATOMS: atom_id res chain seq x y z
N ASN A 1 -19.29 15.19 -10.26
CA ASN A 1 -19.79 16.46 -9.69
C ASN A 1 -18.87 16.88 -8.56
N ALA A 2 -17.90 17.73 -8.90
CA ALA A 2 -17.04 18.43 -7.96
C ALA A 2 -17.88 19.48 -7.22
N MET A 3 -17.72 19.61 -5.90
CA MET A 3 -18.22 20.76 -5.16
C MET A 3 -17.04 21.68 -4.84
N GLU A 4 -17.10 22.85 -5.45
CA GLU A 4 -16.10 23.93 -5.45
C GLU A 4 -16.09 24.76 -4.15
N GLY A 5 -16.77 24.28 -3.09
CA GLY A 5 -17.04 25.03 -1.86
C GLY A 5 -16.10 24.81 -0.67
N ASP A 6 -15.31 23.72 -0.65
CA ASP A 6 -14.48 23.39 0.52
C ASP A 6 -13.15 24.17 0.59
N ARG A 7 -12.71 24.74 -0.55
CA ARG A 7 -11.44 25.46 -0.65
C ARG A 7 -11.43 26.78 0.12
N GLU A 8 -12.55 27.49 0.14
CA GLU A 8 -12.66 28.80 0.81
C GLU A 8 -12.75 28.69 2.33
N MET A 9 -13.28 27.58 2.86
CA MET A 9 -13.30 27.30 4.31
C MET A 9 -11.92 26.96 4.87
N CYS A 10 -11.05 26.26 4.12
CA CYS A 10 -9.73 25.87 4.62
C CYS A 10 -8.72 27.05 4.68
N LEU A 11 -8.81 28.01 3.75
CA LEU A 11 -7.90 29.17 3.70
C LEU A 11 -8.23 30.22 4.77
N SER A 12 -9.50 30.36 5.17
CA SER A 12 -9.92 31.30 6.21
C SER A 12 -9.55 30.86 7.63
N ALA A 13 -9.22 29.58 7.83
CA ALA A 13 -8.75 29.02 9.10
C ALA A 13 -7.24 29.15 9.34
N GLY A 14 -6.49 29.79 8.42
CA GLY A 14 -5.05 30.02 8.57
C GLY A 14 -4.17 28.83 8.21
N MET A 15 -4.65 27.92 7.36
CA MET A 15 -3.84 26.85 6.78
C MET A 15 -3.10 27.35 5.53
N ASP A 16 -1.82 26.98 5.39
CA ASP A 16 -0.96 27.44 4.28
C ASP A 16 -1.25 26.76 2.92
N ASP A 17 -1.96 25.62 2.88
CA ASP A 17 -2.33 24.98 1.61
C ASP A 17 -3.52 23.99 1.72
N TYR A 18 -4.13 23.69 0.56
CA TYR A 18 -5.28 22.79 0.42
C TYR A 18 -5.06 21.79 -0.73
N ILE A 19 -5.06 20.48 -0.41
CA ILE A 19 -5.03 19.39 -1.41
C ILE A 19 -6.36 18.63 -1.36
N SER A 20 -7.13 18.69 -2.44
CA SER A 20 -8.35 17.89 -2.62
C SER A 20 -8.03 16.48 -3.12
N LYS A 21 -8.96 15.55 -2.89
CA LYS A 21 -8.86 14.17 -3.38
C LYS A 21 -9.02 14.09 -4.91
N PRO A 22 -8.35 13.12 -5.57
CA PRO A 22 -7.42 12.15 -4.99
C PRO A 22 -6.03 12.78 -4.80
N ILE A 23 -5.42 12.50 -3.64
CA ILE A 23 -4.11 13.03 -3.24
C ILE A 23 -3.07 12.63 -4.29
N GLN A 24 -2.52 13.62 -5.00
CA GLN A 24 -1.42 13.39 -5.92
C GLN A 24 -0.13 13.28 -5.11
N VAL A 25 0.36 12.05 -4.95
CA VAL A 25 1.59 11.73 -4.21
C VAL A 25 2.79 12.64 -4.58
N PRO A 26 3.00 13.04 -5.85
CA PRO A 26 4.08 13.98 -6.20
C PRO A 26 3.92 15.36 -5.53
N GLU A 27 2.71 15.89 -5.45
CA GLU A 27 2.42 17.19 -4.81
C GLU A 27 2.52 17.09 -3.28
N LEU A 28 2.10 15.95 -2.70
CA LEU A 28 2.27 15.68 -1.27
C LEU A 28 3.75 15.60 -0.88
N VAL A 29 4.56 14.90 -1.67
CA VAL A 29 6.01 14.82 -1.46
C VAL A 29 6.65 16.21 -1.61
N ARG A 30 6.21 17.03 -2.58
CA ARG A 30 6.71 18.41 -2.74
C ARG A 30 6.39 19.28 -1.52
N ALA A 31 5.16 19.23 -1.01
CA ALA A 31 4.73 19.97 0.17
C ALA A 31 5.52 19.55 1.42
N LEU A 32 5.71 18.25 1.64
CA LEU A 32 6.49 17.73 2.76
C LEU A 32 7.99 18.05 2.65
N SER A 33 8.54 18.10 1.43
CA SER A 33 9.96 18.44 1.18
C SER A 33 10.30 19.89 1.53
N GLN A 34 9.31 20.77 1.63
CA GLN A 34 9.49 22.18 2.01
C GLN A 34 9.47 22.38 3.53
N CYS A 35 9.13 21.35 4.32
CA CYS A 35 9.18 21.42 5.77
C CYS A 35 10.64 21.25 6.28
N PRO A 36 11.16 22.17 7.12
CA PRO A 36 12.56 22.17 7.58
C PRO A 36 12.97 20.96 8.44
N HIS A 37 12.02 20.09 8.80
CA HIS A 37 12.24 18.87 9.58
C HIS A 37 12.06 17.57 8.79
N TYR A 38 11.76 17.65 7.48
CA TYR A 38 11.64 16.46 6.64
C TYR A 38 13.02 15.96 6.20
N ARG A 39 13.46 14.81 6.72
CA ARG A 39 14.60 14.06 6.15
C ARG A 39 14.07 13.10 5.11
N GLN A 40 14.46 13.30 3.84
CA GLN A 40 14.26 12.26 2.83
C GLN A 40 14.95 10.96 3.29
N PRO A 41 14.28 9.81 3.25
CA PRO A 41 14.97 8.53 3.39
C PRO A 41 15.91 8.37 2.18
N SER A 42 17.21 8.36 2.44
CA SER A 42 18.25 8.09 1.45
C SER A 42 18.11 6.64 0.97
N ASN A 43 17.76 6.44 -0.30
CA ASN A 43 17.83 5.13 -0.97
C ASN A 43 19.18 5.02 -1.69
N PRO A 44 19.82 3.83 -1.75
CA PRO A 44 19.24 2.67 -2.42
C PRO A 44 19.38 1.38 -1.61
N VAL A 45 18.27 0.81 -1.12
CA VAL A 45 18.25 -0.58 -0.66
C VAL A 45 18.07 -1.49 -1.89
N VAL A 46 19.20 -1.93 -2.41
CA VAL A 46 19.26 -3.05 -3.34
C VAL A 46 19.37 -4.33 -2.49
N ALA A 47 18.40 -5.24 -2.69
CA ALA A 47 18.42 -6.65 -2.31
C ALA A 47 18.45 -7.04 -0.80
N ASP A 48 17.30 -6.95 -0.13
CA ASP A 48 16.71 -8.09 0.59
C ASP A 48 15.19 -7.84 0.76
N GLN A 49 14.37 -8.63 0.07
CA GLN A 49 12.92 -8.45 -0.03
C GLN A 49 12.20 -8.98 1.21
N ALA A 50 12.39 -8.29 2.34
CA ALA A 50 11.62 -8.49 3.56
C ALA A 50 10.88 -7.19 3.90
N VAL A 51 9.64 -7.32 4.36
CA VAL A 51 8.91 -6.19 4.98
C VAL A 51 9.80 -5.61 6.07
N ASP A 52 10.10 -4.31 5.98
CA ASP A 52 10.93 -3.64 6.97
C ASP A 52 10.15 -3.56 8.29
N PHE A 53 10.54 -4.43 9.23
CA PHE A 53 9.93 -4.51 10.54
C PHE A 53 10.01 -3.17 11.30
N SER A 54 11.01 -2.33 11.04
CA SER A 54 11.13 -1.01 11.69
C SER A 54 10.01 -0.05 11.28
N VAL A 55 9.52 -0.16 10.03
CA VAL A 55 8.37 0.60 9.53
C VAL A 55 7.09 0.14 10.20
N LEU A 56 6.92 -1.18 10.32
CA LEU A 56 5.78 -1.77 11.04
C LEU A 56 5.79 -1.40 12.53
N GLN A 57 6.96 -1.42 13.17
CA GLN A 57 7.10 -1.01 14.56
C GLN A 57 6.75 0.47 14.75
N SER A 58 7.19 1.34 13.84
CA SER A 58 6.83 2.77 13.88
C SER A 58 5.31 2.97 13.76
N LEU A 59 4.62 2.15 12.96
CA LEU A 59 3.17 2.16 12.86
C LEU A 59 2.52 1.74 14.18
N ILE A 60 3.01 0.66 14.81
CA ILE A 60 2.55 0.20 16.13
C ILE A 60 2.69 1.32 17.15
N ASP A 61 3.87 1.93 17.24
CA ASP A 61 4.19 2.98 18.21
C ASP A 61 3.30 4.22 18.00
N SER A 62 2.98 4.55 16.75
CA SER A 62 2.09 5.68 16.42
C SER A 62 0.63 5.49 16.85
N ILE A 63 0.17 4.25 16.92
CA ILE A 63 -1.19 3.88 17.36
C ILE A 63 -1.26 3.77 18.90
N GLY A 64 -0.13 3.55 19.57
CA GLY A 64 -0.02 3.43 21.02
C GLY A 64 -0.33 2.01 21.50
N GLU A 65 -0.93 1.88 22.68
CA GLU A 65 -1.08 0.60 23.41
C GLU A 65 -1.75 -0.52 22.61
N ARG A 66 -2.62 -0.17 21.64
CA ARG A 66 -3.34 -1.13 20.79
C ARG A 66 -2.71 -1.33 19.41
N GLY A 67 -1.55 -0.72 19.15
CA GLY A 67 -0.91 -0.74 17.83
C GLY A 67 -0.58 -2.14 17.35
N ALA A 68 -0.08 -3.00 18.24
CA ALA A 68 0.24 -4.40 17.93
C ALA A 68 -1.02 -5.19 17.53
N GLU A 69 -2.09 -5.10 18.33
CA GLU A 69 -3.38 -5.76 18.04
C GLU A 69 -3.97 -5.28 16.71
N CYS A 70 -3.98 -3.97 16.48
CA CYS A 70 -4.49 -3.37 15.24
C CYS A 70 -3.68 -3.84 14.02
N LEU A 71 -2.36 -3.83 14.11
CA LEU A 71 -1.51 -4.27 12.99
C LEU A 71 -1.67 -5.77 12.70
N LEU A 72 -1.75 -6.61 13.73
CA LEU A 72 -2.02 -8.05 13.56
C LEU A 72 -3.34 -8.29 12.83
N GLY A 73 -4.41 -7.59 13.23
CA GLY A 73 -5.70 -7.67 12.55
C GLY A 73 -5.65 -7.22 11.09
N LEU A 74 -4.90 -6.15 10.78
CA LEU A 74 -4.70 -5.70 9.39
C LEU A 74 -3.93 -6.73 8.56
N ILE A 75 -2.88 -7.33 9.12
CA ILE A 75 -2.10 -8.38 8.46
C ILE A 75 -3.00 -9.61 8.21
N GLU A 76 -3.80 -10.03 9.19
CA GLU A 76 -4.71 -11.17 9.05
C GLU A 76 -5.72 -10.95 7.92
N ILE A 77 -6.40 -9.80 7.90
CA ILE A 77 -7.36 -9.44 6.85
C ILE A 77 -6.67 -9.44 5.49
N TYR A 78 -5.49 -8.83 5.39
CA TYR A 78 -4.74 -8.78 4.13
C TYR A 78 -4.37 -10.17 3.62
N LEU A 79 -3.85 -11.04 4.50
CA LEU A 79 -3.47 -12.41 4.15
C LEU A 79 -4.68 -13.27 3.73
N LYS A 80 -5.85 -12.99 4.30
CA LYS A 80 -7.11 -13.67 3.97
C LYS A 80 -7.71 -13.23 2.63
N ASP A 81 -7.72 -11.92 2.36
CA ASP A 81 -8.45 -11.35 1.22
C ASP A 81 -7.62 -11.30 -0.07
N THR A 82 -6.31 -11.13 0.04
CA THR A 82 -5.40 -10.97 -1.11
C THR A 82 -5.37 -12.16 -2.07
N PRO A 83 -5.37 -13.44 -1.63
CA PRO A 83 -5.36 -14.58 -2.56
C PRO A 83 -6.49 -14.53 -3.59
N ARG A 84 -7.69 -14.11 -3.18
CA ARG A 84 -8.83 -13.97 -4.09
C ARG A 84 -8.62 -12.84 -5.10
N LEU A 85 -8.04 -11.72 -4.69
CA LEU A 85 -7.75 -10.60 -5.60
C LEU A 85 -6.70 -10.98 -6.65
N VAL A 86 -5.65 -11.70 -6.23
CA VAL A 86 -4.62 -12.23 -7.14
C VAL A 86 -5.23 -13.22 -8.14
N GLN A 87 -6.08 -14.13 -7.67
CA GLN A 87 -6.79 -15.07 -8.54
C GLN A 87 -7.73 -14.36 -9.52
N ASN A 88 -8.48 -13.35 -9.06
CA ASN A 88 -9.38 -12.58 -9.92
C ASN A 88 -8.60 -11.82 -11.01
N MET A 89 -7.41 -11.29 -10.70
CA MET A 89 -6.53 -10.68 -11.71
C MET A 89 -6.06 -11.72 -12.74
N ALA A 90 -5.61 -12.90 -12.29
CA ALA A 90 -5.20 -13.97 -13.18
C ALA A 90 -6.33 -14.37 -14.15
N GLN A 91 -7.54 -14.56 -13.60
CA GLN A 91 -8.72 -14.91 -14.38
C GLN A 91 -9.06 -13.80 -15.38
N ALA A 92 -9.13 -12.54 -14.93
CA ALA A 92 -9.42 -11.40 -15.80
C ALA A 92 -8.41 -11.25 -16.94
N ILE A 93 -7.13 -11.55 -16.70
CA ILE A 93 -6.11 -11.56 -17.75
C ILE A 93 -6.37 -12.71 -18.74
N SER A 94 -6.69 -13.91 -18.25
CA SER A 94 -6.96 -15.08 -19.10
C SER A 94 -8.25 -14.98 -19.91
N GLU A 95 -9.26 -14.28 -19.39
CA GLU A 95 -10.57 -14.07 -20.02
C GLU A 95 -10.62 -12.78 -20.85
N GLU A 96 -9.50 -12.05 -20.94
CA GLU A 96 -9.40 -10.77 -21.65
C GLU A 96 -10.43 -9.74 -21.16
N GLU A 97 -10.56 -9.59 -19.84
CA GLU A 97 -11.49 -8.70 -19.14
C GLU A 97 -10.74 -7.52 -18.45
N PRO A 98 -10.31 -6.48 -19.19
CA PRO A 98 -9.52 -5.36 -18.66
C PRO A 98 -10.14 -4.68 -17.44
N LYS A 99 -11.48 -4.57 -17.40
CA LYS A 99 -12.17 -3.90 -16.31
C LYS A 99 -12.16 -4.70 -15.01
N ALA A 100 -12.28 -6.02 -15.10
CA ALA A 100 -12.17 -6.90 -13.94
C ALA A 100 -10.75 -6.88 -13.37
N MET A 101 -9.73 -6.88 -14.24
CA MET A 101 -8.33 -6.73 -13.85
C MET A 101 -8.10 -5.38 -13.15
N GLU A 102 -8.60 -4.27 -13.71
CA GLU A 102 -8.47 -2.94 -13.12
C GLU A 102 -9.00 -2.89 -11.68
N ILE A 103 -10.22 -3.41 -11.45
CA ILE A 103 -10.88 -3.35 -10.14
C ILE A 103 -10.09 -4.17 -9.10
N ALA A 104 -9.66 -5.37 -9.48
CA ALA A 104 -8.89 -6.23 -8.59
C ALA A 104 -7.51 -5.61 -8.26
N ALA A 105 -6.81 -5.08 -9.26
CA ALA A 105 -5.53 -4.40 -9.09
C ALA A 105 -5.66 -3.13 -8.24
N HIS A 106 -6.67 -2.30 -8.48
CA HIS A 106 -6.94 -1.09 -7.69
C HIS A 106 -7.17 -1.40 -6.21
N THR A 107 -7.96 -2.45 -5.93
CA THR A 107 -8.27 -2.89 -4.57
C THR A 107 -7.00 -3.36 -3.86
N LEU A 108 -6.17 -4.17 -4.52
CA LEU A 108 -4.93 -4.69 -3.94
C LEU A 108 -3.85 -3.60 -3.78
N LYS A 109 -3.82 -2.60 -4.67
CA LYS A 109 -2.84 -1.51 -4.65
C LYS A 109 -2.78 -0.81 -3.30
N SER A 110 -3.95 -0.40 -2.80
CA SER A 110 -4.07 0.44 -1.60
C SER A 110 -3.73 -0.35 -0.34
N SER A 111 -4.22 -1.58 -0.22
CA SER A 111 -3.96 -2.44 0.94
C SER A 111 -2.48 -2.85 1.01
N SER A 112 -1.84 -3.08 -0.15
CA SER A 112 -0.41 -3.42 -0.21
C SER A 112 0.48 -2.26 0.23
N ALA A 113 0.17 -1.02 -0.16
CA ALA A 113 0.93 0.16 0.24
C ALA A 113 0.94 0.36 1.77
N THR A 114 -0.22 0.18 2.41
CA THR A 114 -0.37 0.31 3.87
C THR A 114 0.54 -0.63 4.66
N LEU A 115 0.80 -1.83 4.13
CA LEU A 115 1.61 -2.86 4.78
C LEU A 115 3.07 -2.90 4.27
N GLY A 116 3.53 -1.82 3.63
CA GLY A 116 4.92 -1.71 3.14
C GLY A 116 5.20 -2.45 1.82
N GLY A 117 4.18 -3.00 1.16
CA GLY A 117 4.24 -3.64 -0.14
C GLY A 117 4.36 -2.66 -1.31
N ILE A 118 5.39 -1.80 -1.28
CA ILE A 118 5.54 -0.69 -2.25
C ILE A 118 5.70 -1.19 -3.68
N ASN A 119 6.51 -2.22 -3.91
CA ASN A 119 6.69 -2.78 -5.26
C ASN A 119 5.42 -3.48 -5.76
N LEU A 120 4.75 -4.25 -4.90
CA LEU A 120 3.47 -4.85 -5.23
C LEU A 120 2.42 -3.79 -5.58
N SER A 121 2.38 -2.68 -4.83
CA SER A 121 1.51 -1.54 -5.12
C SER A 121 1.81 -0.89 -6.48
N LYS A 122 3.09 -0.76 -6.87
CA LYS A 122 3.47 -0.27 -8.21
C LYS A 122 2.98 -1.19 -9.32
N LEU A 123 3.20 -2.50 -9.20
CA LEU A 123 2.75 -3.48 -10.20
C LEU A 123 1.21 -3.48 -10.33
N CYS A 124 0.49 -3.38 -9.21
CA CYS A 124 -0.95 -3.17 -9.22
C CYS A 124 -1.36 -1.88 -9.95
N HIS A 125 -0.61 -0.80 -9.79
CA HIS A 125 -0.88 0.45 -10.50
C HIS A 125 -0.66 0.34 -12.02
N GLU A 126 0.35 -0.41 -12.45
CA GLU A 126 0.59 -0.68 -13.87
C GLU A 126 -0.55 -1.49 -14.49
N LEU A 127 -1.00 -2.58 -13.83
CA LEU A 127 -2.16 -3.36 -14.26
C LEU A 127 -3.46 -2.54 -14.23
N GLU A 128 -3.66 -1.70 -13.21
CA GLU A 128 -4.79 -0.75 -13.16
C GLU A 128 -4.76 0.19 -14.38
N SER A 129 -3.59 0.67 -14.77
CA SER A 129 -3.42 1.60 -15.90
C SER A 129 -3.68 0.92 -17.25
N LEU A 130 -3.25 -0.34 -17.42
CA LEU A 130 -3.60 -1.16 -18.59
C LEU A 130 -5.12 -1.39 -18.67
N GLY A 131 -5.74 -1.76 -17.55
CA GLY A 131 -7.19 -1.98 -17.48
C GLY A 131 -8.00 -0.73 -17.81
N ARG A 132 -7.58 0.45 -17.33
CA ARG A 132 -8.17 1.75 -17.68
C ARG A 132 -8.02 2.12 -19.16
N SER A 133 -6.98 1.62 -19.80
CA SER A 133 -6.73 1.79 -21.23
C SER A 133 -7.40 0.70 -22.07
N GLU A 134 -8.27 -0.10 -21.45
CA GLU A 134 -9.04 -1.19 -22.08
C GLU A 134 -8.16 -2.23 -22.77
N THR A 135 -6.96 -2.50 -22.23
CA THR A 135 -6.01 -3.46 -22.80
C THR A 135 -5.52 -4.48 -21.79
N ILE A 136 -5.26 -5.70 -22.27
CA ILE A 136 -4.59 -6.77 -21.49
C ILE A 136 -3.18 -7.03 -22.00
N THR A 137 -2.77 -6.39 -23.10
CA THR A 137 -1.48 -6.63 -23.75
C THR A 137 -0.35 -6.28 -22.79
N GLY A 138 0.52 -7.26 -22.50
CA GLY A 138 1.63 -7.11 -21.54
C GLY A 138 1.23 -7.33 -20.07
N ALA A 139 -0.07 -7.48 -19.75
CA ALA A 139 -0.52 -7.71 -18.38
C ALA A 139 0.02 -9.02 -17.79
N ALA A 140 0.20 -10.06 -18.61
CA ALA A 140 0.71 -11.35 -18.14
C ALA A 140 2.14 -11.27 -17.56
N GLU A 141 3.02 -10.45 -18.16
CA GLU A 141 4.40 -10.28 -17.67
C GLU A 141 4.43 -9.51 -16.34
N ILE A 142 3.64 -8.44 -16.26
CA ILE A 142 3.50 -7.64 -15.03
C ILE A 142 2.85 -8.50 -13.93
N PHE A 143 1.87 -9.33 -14.28
CA PHE A 143 1.21 -10.23 -13.34
C PHE A 143 2.16 -11.29 -12.78
N ALA A 144 3.05 -11.86 -13.60
CA ALA A 144 4.06 -12.80 -13.10
C ALA A 144 5.01 -12.14 -12.08
N GLN A 145 5.39 -10.88 -12.30
CA GLN A 145 6.16 -10.10 -11.34
C GLN A 145 5.35 -9.82 -10.07
N LEU A 146 4.07 -9.47 -10.21
CA LEU A 146 3.13 -9.22 -9.12
C LEU A 146 3.01 -10.45 -8.23
N GLU A 147 2.86 -11.65 -8.82
CA GLU A 147 2.78 -12.90 -8.07
C GLU A 147 4.04 -13.14 -7.24
N SER A 148 5.23 -12.93 -7.81
CA SER A 148 6.50 -13.08 -7.08
C SER A 148 6.59 -12.11 -5.89
N GLU A 149 6.30 -10.82 -6.12
CA GLU A 149 6.32 -9.81 -5.05
C GLU A 149 5.26 -10.09 -3.98
N TYR A 150 4.08 -10.57 -4.37
CA TYR A 150 3.03 -10.98 -3.43
C TYR A 150 3.50 -12.12 -2.54
N GLN A 151 4.16 -13.15 -3.10
CA GLN A 151 4.68 -14.27 -2.31
C GLN A 151 5.70 -13.80 -1.27
N GLN A 152 6.59 -12.91 -1.64
CA GLN A 152 7.61 -12.38 -0.74
C GLN A 152 7.00 -11.52 0.36
N LEU A 153 6.09 -10.60 -0.01
CA LEU A 153 5.36 -9.78 0.94
C LEU A 153 4.58 -10.65 1.93
N ARG A 154 3.88 -11.68 1.43
CA ARG A 154 3.15 -12.65 2.25
C ARG A 154 4.05 -13.31 3.29
N VAL A 155 5.21 -13.81 2.88
CA VAL A 155 6.19 -14.42 3.79
C VAL A 155 6.70 -13.40 4.82
N GLY A 156 7.02 -12.18 4.40
CA GLY A 156 7.49 -11.11 5.27
C GLY A 156 6.46 -10.70 6.33
N LEU A 157 5.19 -10.55 5.93
CA LEU A 157 4.09 -10.24 6.83
C LEU A 157 3.80 -11.37 7.82
N THR A 158 3.81 -12.63 7.37
CA THR A 158 3.65 -13.78 8.27
C THR A 158 4.77 -13.86 9.31
N LYS A 159 6.02 -13.61 8.92
CA LYS A 159 7.16 -13.55 9.86
C LYS A 159 7.00 -12.39 10.86
N SER A 160 6.59 -11.24 10.37
CA SER A 160 6.40 -10.04 11.22
C SER A 160 5.26 -10.23 12.22
N ALA A 161 4.14 -10.82 11.80
CA ALA A 161 3.02 -11.14 12.69
C ALA A 161 3.46 -12.05 13.85
N LYS A 162 4.16 -13.14 13.56
CA LYS A 162 4.72 -14.03 14.60
C LYS A 162 5.62 -13.31 15.59
N LYS A 163 6.50 -12.43 15.08
CA LYS A 163 7.40 -11.65 15.94
C LYS A 163 6.64 -10.68 16.86
N ILE A 164 5.57 -10.04 16.36
CA ILE A 164 4.72 -9.15 17.15
C ILE A 164 3.97 -9.94 18.24
N GLU A 165 3.45 -11.12 17.90
CA GLU A 165 2.79 -12.03 18.87
C GLU A 165 3.76 -12.47 19.97
N GLU A 166 4.98 -12.89 19.61
CA GLU A 166 6.03 -13.29 20.55
C GLU A 166 6.46 -12.14 21.49
N GLN A 167 6.57 -10.92 20.96
CA GLN A 167 6.89 -9.73 21.76
C GLN A 167 5.74 -9.33 22.70
N SER A 168 4.49 -9.58 22.31
CA SER A 168 3.30 -9.31 23.13
C SER A 168 3.09 -10.36 24.23
N LEU A 169 3.66 -11.57 24.06
CA LEU A 169 3.58 -12.69 25.00
C LEU A 169 4.69 -12.73 26.04
N SER A 170 5.74 -11.91 25.94
CA SER A 170 6.80 -11.80 26.94
C SER A 170 6.41 -10.74 27.98
N PRO A 171 5.90 -11.11 29.18
CA PRO A 171 5.74 -10.14 30.24
C PRO A 171 7.13 -9.69 30.66
N VAL A 172 7.32 -8.38 30.79
CA VAL A 172 8.45 -7.81 31.52
C VAL A 172 8.50 -8.48 32.90
N LEU A 173 9.54 -9.29 33.14
CA LEU A 173 9.91 -9.78 34.47
C LEU A 173 10.44 -8.63 35.32
#